data_AF-A0A7X8XHJ2-F1
#
_entry.id   AF-A0A7X8XHJ2-F1
#
_cell.length_a   1.000
_cell.length_b   1.000
_cell.length_c   1.000
_cell.angle_alpha   90.00
_cell.angle_beta   90.00
_cell.angle_gamma   90.00
#
_symmetry.space_group_name_H-M   'P 1'
#
loop_
_entity.id
_entity.type
_entity.pdbx_description
1 polymer ?
#
loop_
_entity_poly.entity_id
_entity_poly.type
_entity_poly.pdbx_seq_one_letter_code
_entity_poly.pdbx_strand_id
1 'polypeptide(L)'
;MSLFILSTDWRFKDRFKHHFNHSFIHCFSNIDKALIAYETKEPSLMVIDSRLKAGAHETLLCILEKKGAGMPIVLCLEEGTPFSLRSPLQLCLHQLPRNQVDATTLVGYLGESAAEHASYEQCGLIGSSEAMINVRKQLSTWAREECSIHLSGETGTGKELAAQYLHRLTFPHRNIVSVNCSLLNDTLGNSMLFGYAKGAFTDGRSE
;
A
#
# COMPACT_ATOMS: atom_id res chain seq x y z
N MET A 1 -9.94 -9.08 10.89
CA MET A 1 -8.56 -8.57 11.01
C MET A 1 -8.61 -7.05 10.94
N SER A 2 -7.80 -6.35 11.74
CA SER A 2 -7.76 -4.89 11.73
C SER A 2 -6.35 -4.37 12.01
N LEU A 3 -5.99 -3.29 11.33
CA LEU A 3 -4.69 -2.61 11.46
C LEU A 3 -4.89 -1.33 12.25
N PHE A 4 -4.21 -1.21 13.40
CA PHE A 4 -4.25 0.00 14.21
C PHE A 4 -3.00 0.84 13.96
N ILE A 5 -3.17 2.12 13.67
CA ILE A 5 -2.07 3.07 13.52
C ILE A 5 -2.24 4.21 14.52
N LEU A 6 -1.35 4.30 15.49
CA LEU A 6 -1.30 5.38 16.47
C LEU A 6 -0.22 6.38 16.06
N SER A 7 -0.64 7.56 15.59
CA SER A 7 0.27 8.66 15.29
C SER A 7 -0.45 10.00 15.40
N THR A 8 0.24 10.99 15.95
CA THR A 8 -0.19 12.41 15.93
C THR A 8 0.00 13.04 14.55
N ASP A 9 0.91 12.52 13.73
CA ASP A 9 1.19 13.03 12.39
C ASP A 9 0.13 12.56 11.39
N TRP A 10 -0.62 13.52 10.85
CA TRP A 10 -1.65 13.24 9.86
C TRP A 10 -1.07 12.70 8.56
N ARG A 11 0.12 13.16 8.12
CA ARG A 11 0.76 12.72 6.87
C ARG A 11 1.15 11.26 6.95
N PHE A 12 1.66 10.84 8.11
CA PHE A 12 2.01 9.44 8.34
C PHE A 12 0.77 8.55 8.28
N LYS A 13 -0.33 8.94 8.95
CA LYS A 13 -1.60 8.19 8.85
C LYS A 13 -2.13 8.16 7.42
N ASP A 14 -2.07 9.29 6.73
CA ASP A 14 -2.60 9.44 5.38
C ASP A 14 -1.87 8.56 4.35
N ARG A 15 -0.56 8.35 4.54
CA ARG A 15 0.21 7.36 3.75
C ARG A 15 -0.47 6.00 3.77
N PHE A 16 -0.96 5.51 4.91
CA PHE A 16 -1.54 4.16 4.98
C PHE A 16 -3.02 4.12 4.63
N LYS A 17 -3.77 5.22 4.83
CA LYS A 17 -5.20 5.27 4.48
C LYS A 17 -5.47 4.98 3.01
N HIS A 18 -4.54 5.35 2.13
CA HIS A 18 -4.61 5.10 0.68
C HIS A 18 -4.06 3.74 0.27
N HIS A 19 -3.53 2.96 1.21
CA HIS A 19 -2.97 1.63 0.97
C HIS A 19 -3.71 0.53 1.76
N PHE A 20 -4.77 0.82 2.50
CA PHE A 20 -5.59 -0.20 3.17
C PHE A 20 -7.06 0.20 3.16
N ASN A 21 -7.96 -0.78 3.02
CA ASN A 21 -9.40 -0.54 3.06
C ASN A 21 -9.80 0.17 4.38
N HIS A 22 -10.65 1.20 4.30
CA HIS A 22 -11.15 1.96 5.45
C HIS A 22 -11.82 1.10 6.54
N SER A 23 -12.40 -0.05 6.19
CA SER A 23 -12.95 -0.99 7.18
C SER A 23 -11.88 -1.75 7.96
N PHE A 24 -10.67 -1.85 7.41
CA PHE A 24 -9.53 -2.58 7.97
C PHE A 24 -8.59 -1.70 8.77
N ILE A 25 -8.32 -0.47 8.28
CA ILE A 25 -7.38 0.45 8.91
C ILE A 25 -8.08 1.40 9.90
N HIS A 26 -7.56 1.47 11.12
CA HIS A 26 -8.05 2.35 12.16
C HIS A 26 -6.92 3.23 12.68
N CYS A 27 -7.04 4.52 12.41
CA CYS A 27 -6.02 5.51 12.75
C CYS A 27 -6.44 6.30 14.00
N PHE A 28 -5.55 6.40 14.98
CA PHE A 28 -5.80 7.10 16.24
C PHE A 28 -4.70 8.14 16.50
N SER A 29 -5.11 9.30 17.00
CA SER A 29 -4.17 10.31 17.53
C SER A 29 -4.06 10.27 19.05
N ASN A 30 -4.94 9.51 19.73
CA ASN A 30 -5.02 9.40 21.18
C ASN A 30 -5.05 7.93 21.59
N ILE A 31 -4.28 7.60 22.64
CA ILE A 31 -4.18 6.29 23.26
C ILE A 31 -5.51 5.83 23.84
N ASP A 32 -6.26 6.71 24.52
CA ASP A 32 -7.51 6.30 25.18
C ASP A 32 -8.51 5.73 24.17
N LYS A 33 -8.64 6.41 23.03
CA LYS A 33 -9.51 5.97 21.92
C LYS A 33 -9.02 4.66 21.31
N ALA A 34 -7.70 4.49 21.20
CA ALA A 34 -7.12 3.27 20.69
C ALA A 34 -7.37 2.08 21.64
N LEU A 35 -7.27 2.29 22.95
CA LEU A 35 -7.54 1.25 23.96
C LEU A 35 -9.02 0.84 23.99
N ILE A 36 -9.94 1.80 23.88
CA ILE A 36 -11.37 1.50 23.75
C ILE A 36 -11.65 0.69 22.48
N ALA A 37 -11.03 1.07 21.36
CA ALA A 37 -11.17 0.32 20.11
C ALA A 37 -10.51 -1.07 20.16
N TYR A 38 -9.42 -1.21 20.93
CA TYR A 38 -8.73 -2.49 21.11
C TYR A 38 -9.64 -3.53 21.76
N GLU A 39 -10.45 -3.13 22.75
CA GLU A 39 -11.41 -4.01 23.44
C GLU A 39 -12.57 -4.50 22.56
N THR A 40 -12.85 -3.81 21.46
CA THR A 40 -13.98 -4.14 20.58
C THR A 40 -13.57 -4.81 19.27
N LYS A 41 -12.34 -4.55 18.78
CA LYS A 41 -11.93 -4.94 17.43
C LYS A 41 -10.72 -5.85 17.34
N GLU A 42 -9.97 -6.04 18.44
CA GLU A 42 -8.78 -6.90 18.53
C GLU A 42 -7.87 -6.83 17.28
N PRO A 43 -6.94 -5.86 17.21
CA PRO A 43 -6.10 -5.68 16.05
C PRO A 43 -5.16 -6.86 15.80
N SER A 44 -4.97 -7.16 14.52
CA SER A 44 -4.00 -8.16 14.05
C SER A 44 -2.59 -7.58 13.88
N LEU A 45 -2.46 -6.25 13.78
CA LEU A 45 -1.19 -5.53 13.82
C LEU A 45 -1.41 -4.15 14.43
N MET A 46 -0.49 -3.70 15.28
CA MET A 46 -0.50 -2.34 15.82
C MET A 46 0.79 -1.61 15.46
N VAL A 47 0.65 -0.41 14.90
CA VAL A 47 1.75 0.49 14.54
C VAL A 47 1.72 1.69 15.49
N ILE A 48 2.83 1.99 16.15
CA ILE A 48 2.95 3.06 17.14
C ILE A 48 4.05 4.00 16.70
N ASP A 49 3.73 5.28 16.56
CA ASP A 49 4.71 6.34 16.25
C ASP A 49 5.42 6.82 17.52
N SER A 50 6.76 6.91 17.50
CA SER A 50 7.54 7.45 18.62
C SER A 50 7.24 8.92 18.91
N ARG A 51 6.75 9.68 17.91
CA ARG A 51 6.36 11.10 18.04
C ARG A 51 5.07 11.35 18.82
N LEU A 52 4.45 10.29 19.36
CA LEU A 52 3.44 10.46 20.41
C LEU A 52 4.04 11.22 21.60
N LYS A 53 3.19 11.81 22.46
CA LYS A 53 3.66 12.53 23.66
C LYS A 53 4.70 11.69 24.42
N ALA A 54 5.70 12.34 25.01
CA ALA A 54 6.74 11.65 25.78
C ALA A 54 6.13 10.71 26.83
N GLY A 55 6.60 9.46 26.88
CA GLY A 55 6.08 8.40 27.78
C GLY A 55 4.76 7.74 27.35
N ALA A 56 4.11 8.24 26.30
CA ALA A 56 2.81 7.73 25.85
C ALA A 56 2.93 6.32 25.24
N HIS A 57 3.94 6.09 24.39
CA HIS A 57 4.20 4.76 23.82
C HIS A 57 4.67 3.75 24.90
N GLU A 58 5.49 4.18 25.88
CA GLU A 58 5.89 3.34 27.01
C GLU A 58 4.68 2.89 27.84
N THR A 59 3.78 3.83 28.14
CA THR A 59 2.53 3.54 28.88
C THR A 59 1.66 2.57 28.11
N LEU A 60 1.49 2.76 26.81
CA LEU A 60 0.71 1.87 25.95
C LEU A 60 1.30 0.45 25.94
N LEU A 61 2.62 0.32 25.75
CA LEU A 61 3.30 -0.97 25.74
C LEU A 61 3.13 -1.71 27.07
N CYS A 62 3.24 -1.01 28.20
CA CYS A 62 2.99 -1.59 29.53
C CYS A 62 1.54 -2.07 29.71
N ILE A 63 0.56 -1.31 29.20
CA ILE A 63 -0.85 -1.72 29.24
C ILE A 63 -1.09 -2.96 28.37
N LEU A 64 -0.51 -3.00 27.17
CA LEU A 64 -0.64 -4.13 26.25
C LEU A 64 0.02 -5.40 26.79
N GLU A 65 1.18 -5.25 27.44
CA GLU A 65 1.86 -6.36 28.13
C GLU A 65 0.99 -6.93 29.25
N LYS A 66 0.42 -6.07 30.11
CA LYS A 66 -0.51 -6.51 31.17
C LYS A 66 -1.76 -7.20 30.64
N LYS A 67 -2.22 -6.80 29.46
CA LYS A 67 -3.35 -7.43 28.77
C LYS A 67 -2.96 -8.72 28.02
N GLY A 68 -1.68 -9.09 27.97
CA GLY A 68 -1.21 -10.29 27.27
C GLY A 68 -1.39 -10.20 25.75
N ALA A 69 -1.16 -9.02 25.19
CA ALA A 69 -1.39 -8.75 23.78
C ALA A 69 -0.44 -9.59 22.88
N GLY A 70 -0.99 -10.55 22.13
CA GLY A 70 -0.22 -11.49 21.30
C GLY A 70 0.01 -11.04 19.85
N MET A 71 -0.53 -9.90 19.43
CA MET A 71 -0.35 -9.39 18.07
C MET A 71 1.04 -8.77 17.88
N PRO A 72 1.60 -8.78 16.66
CA PRO A 72 2.79 -8.01 16.36
C PRO A 72 2.55 -6.51 16.60
N ILE A 73 3.57 -5.84 17.13
CA ILE A 73 3.58 -4.40 17.39
C ILE A 73 4.79 -3.80 16.68
N VAL A 74 4.58 -2.84 15.80
CA VAL A 74 5.65 -2.09 15.12
C VAL A 74 5.78 -0.72 15.75
N LEU A 75 6.91 -0.47 16.41
CA LEU A 75 7.27 0.85 16.93
C LEU A 75 8.11 1.60 15.88
N CYS A 76 7.54 2.66 15.33
CA CYS A 76 8.19 3.55 14.38
C CYS A 76 9.08 4.54 15.12
N LEU A 77 10.38 4.43 14.95
CA LEU A 77 11.37 5.32 15.57
C LEU A 77 11.77 6.45 14.61
N GLU A 78 12.14 7.59 15.16
CA GLU A 78 12.73 8.68 14.40
C GLU A 78 14.22 8.41 14.22
N GLU A 79 14.77 8.73 13.04
CA GLU A 79 16.18 8.46 12.77
C GLU A 79 17.08 9.16 13.79
N GLY A 80 18.04 8.42 14.34
CA GLY A 80 18.97 8.93 15.34
C GLY A 80 18.40 9.09 16.74
N THR A 81 17.15 8.65 17.02
CA THR A 81 16.64 8.60 18.38
C THR A 81 17.06 7.29 19.08
N PRO A 82 17.94 7.34 20.10
CA PRO A 82 18.27 6.14 20.85
C PRO A 82 17.04 5.71 21.65
N PHE A 83 16.42 4.61 21.23
CA PHE A 83 15.32 4.00 21.96
C PHE A 83 15.87 2.86 22.81
N SER A 84 15.67 2.96 24.12
CA SER A 84 16.00 1.89 25.06
C SER A 84 14.73 1.46 25.75
N LEU A 85 14.36 0.20 25.57
CA LEU A 85 13.30 -0.40 26.36
C LEU A 85 13.74 -0.44 27.81
N ARG A 86 12.88 0.05 28.71
CA ARG A 86 13.15 0.02 30.16
C ARG A 86 13.11 -1.41 30.73
N SER A 87 12.41 -2.33 30.05
CA SER A 87 12.28 -3.73 30.45
C SER A 87 12.08 -4.64 29.23
N PRO A 88 12.50 -5.91 29.30
CA PRO A 88 12.12 -6.89 28.29
C PRO A 88 10.61 -7.08 28.35
N LEU A 89 9.92 -6.63 27.30
CA LEU A 89 8.48 -6.80 27.16
C LEU A 89 8.20 -8.22 26.63
N GLN A 90 7.24 -8.93 27.20
CA GLN A 90 6.70 -10.17 26.62
C GLN A 90 5.75 -9.89 25.45
N LEU A 91 6.18 -9.03 24.52
CA LEU A 91 5.41 -8.60 23.36
C LEU A 91 6.22 -8.87 22.09
N CYS A 92 5.53 -9.18 21.00
CA CYS A 92 6.12 -9.27 19.66
C CYS A 92 6.41 -7.85 19.11
N LEU A 93 7.40 -7.18 19.70
CA LEU A 93 7.75 -5.80 19.40
C LEU A 93 8.85 -5.73 18.33
N HIS A 94 8.54 -5.10 17.20
CA HIS A 94 9.46 -4.80 16.11
C HIS A 94 9.75 -3.30 16.10
N GLN A 95 11.03 -2.94 16.09
CA GLN A 95 11.46 -1.55 16.04
C GLN A 95 11.97 -1.24 14.64
N LEU A 96 11.36 -0.25 13.99
CA LEU A 96 11.71 0.14 12.64
C LEU A 96 11.85 1.65 12.53
N PRO A 97 12.84 2.15 11.77
CA PRO A 97 12.89 3.54 11.35
C PRO A 97 11.60 3.93 10.62
N ARG A 98 11.06 5.13 10.90
CA ARG A 98 9.80 5.63 10.31
C ARG A 98 9.80 5.60 8.77
N ASN A 99 10.95 5.79 8.12
CA ASN A 99 11.10 5.74 6.67
C ASN A 99 11.03 4.31 6.11
N GLN A 100 11.32 3.29 6.92
CA GLN A 100 11.21 1.88 6.54
C GLN A 100 9.80 1.32 6.81
N VAL A 101 8.91 2.08 7.46
CA VAL A 101 7.53 1.66 7.66
C VAL A 101 6.68 2.12 6.48
N ASP A 102 6.40 1.18 5.59
CA ASP A 102 5.53 1.32 4.42
C ASP A 102 4.48 0.18 4.37
N ALA A 103 3.56 0.25 3.40
CA ALA A 103 2.46 -0.71 3.30
C ALA A 103 2.98 -2.15 3.08
N THR A 104 4.01 -2.33 2.27
CA THR A 104 4.66 -3.63 2.02
C THR A 104 5.23 -4.24 3.29
N THR A 105 5.88 -3.43 4.11
CA THR A 105 6.41 -3.86 5.41
C THR A 105 5.28 -4.29 6.34
N LEU A 106 4.19 -3.51 6.42
CA LEU A 106 3.04 -3.86 7.26
C LEU A 106 2.33 -5.13 6.77
N VAL A 107 2.20 -5.34 5.46
CA VAL A 107 1.66 -6.57 4.87
C VAL A 107 2.54 -7.77 5.24
N GLY A 108 3.86 -7.62 5.24
CA GLY A 108 4.78 -8.67 5.69
C GLY A 108 4.53 -9.15 7.12
N TYR A 109 4.19 -8.24 8.04
CA TYR A 109 3.85 -8.59 9.42
C TYR A 109 2.44 -9.15 9.59
N LEU A 110 1.50 -8.73 8.76
CA LEU A 110 0.11 -9.19 8.82
C LEU A 110 -0.13 -10.52 8.08
N GLY A 111 0.80 -10.94 7.21
CA GLY A 111 0.68 -12.14 6.39
C GLY A 111 -0.23 -11.97 5.16
N GLU A 112 -0.43 -13.07 4.42
CA GLU A 112 -1.13 -13.08 3.12
C GLU A 112 -2.56 -12.52 3.20
N SER A 113 -3.26 -12.72 4.32
CA SER A 113 -4.64 -12.24 4.50
C SER A 113 -4.76 -10.72 4.49
N ALA A 114 -3.70 -9.97 4.84
CA ALA A 114 -3.71 -8.51 4.74
C ALA A 114 -3.31 -7.98 3.37
N ALA A 115 -2.69 -8.79 2.49
CA ALA A 115 -2.49 -8.41 1.10
C ALA A 115 -3.83 -8.20 0.38
N GLU A 116 -4.87 -8.96 0.74
CA GLU A 116 -6.24 -8.73 0.26
C GLU A 116 -6.87 -7.43 0.81
N HIS A 117 -6.34 -6.87 1.90
CA HIS A 117 -6.84 -5.66 2.55
C HIS A 117 -6.02 -4.41 2.23
N ALA A 118 -4.80 -4.58 1.74
CA ALA A 118 -3.97 -3.49 1.24
C ALA A 118 -4.62 -2.90 -0.02
N SER A 119 -5.09 -1.66 0.07
CA SER A 119 -5.92 -1.02 -0.94
C SER A 119 -5.15 -0.80 -2.25
N TYR A 120 -5.56 -1.61 -3.20
CA TYR A 120 -5.81 -1.39 -4.63
C TYR A 120 -6.17 0.06 -5.07
N GLU A 121 -6.42 0.99 -4.14
CA GLU A 121 -6.88 2.37 -4.37
C GLU A 121 -5.81 3.28 -4.96
N GLN A 122 -4.52 2.97 -4.78
CA GLN A 122 -3.48 3.76 -5.43
C GLN A 122 -3.62 3.77 -6.97
N CYS A 123 -4.22 2.73 -7.54
CA CYS A 123 -4.42 2.60 -8.99
C CYS A 123 -5.83 3.04 -9.42
N GLY A 124 -6.62 3.61 -8.51
CA GLY A 124 -7.99 4.06 -8.79
C GLY A 124 -9.02 2.93 -8.98
N LEU A 125 -8.65 1.66 -8.75
CA LEU A 125 -9.55 0.52 -8.95
C LEU A 125 -10.49 0.32 -7.74
N ILE A 126 -11.38 1.28 -7.55
CA ILE A 126 -12.32 1.39 -6.42
C ILE A 126 -13.54 0.47 -6.57
N GLY A 127 -14.22 0.18 -5.45
CA GLY A 127 -15.50 -0.54 -5.40
C GLY A 127 -15.46 -1.82 -4.58
N SER A 128 -16.52 -2.11 -3.83
CA SER A 128 -16.62 -3.24 -2.89
C SER A 128 -17.54 -4.37 -3.36
N SER A 129 -18.08 -4.29 -4.58
CA SER A 129 -18.92 -5.36 -5.12
C SER A 129 -18.12 -6.65 -5.31
N GLU A 130 -18.81 -7.79 -5.23
CA GLU A 130 -18.19 -9.11 -5.42
C GLU A 130 -17.49 -9.23 -6.77
N ALA A 131 -18.08 -8.66 -7.83
CA ALA A 131 -17.46 -8.59 -9.15
C ALA A 131 -16.10 -7.85 -9.13
N MET A 132 -16.02 -6.70 -8.46
CA MET A 132 -14.77 -5.95 -8.33
C MET A 132 -13.72 -6.68 -7.49
N ILE A 133 -14.16 -7.39 -6.44
CA ILE A 133 -13.26 -8.26 -5.67
C ILE A 133 -12.69 -9.36 -6.56
N ASN A 134 -13.52 -10.00 -7.39
CA ASN A 134 -13.07 -11.06 -8.30
C ASN A 134 -12.10 -10.53 -9.37
N VAL A 135 -12.38 -9.36 -9.96
CA VAL A 135 -11.47 -8.70 -10.90
C VAL A 135 -10.10 -8.47 -10.27
N ARG A 136 -10.05 -7.92 -9.05
CA ARG A 136 -8.79 -7.71 -8.32
C ARG A 136 -8.02 -9.01 -8.07
N LYS A 137 -8.72 -10.08 -7.70
CA LYS A 137 -8.12 -11.40 -7.52
C LYS A 137 -7.51 -11.93 -8.81
N GLN A 138 -8.24 -11.85 -9.92
CA GLN A 138 -7.72 -12.26 -11.23
C GLN A 138 -6.48 -11.45 -11.62
N LEU A 139 -6.52 -10.12 -11.49
CA LEU A 139 -5.36 -9.26 -11.78
C LEU A 139 -4.15 -9.64 -10.93
N SER A 140 -4.34 -9.96 -9.65
CA SER A 140 -3.22 -10.41 -8.78
C SER A 140 -2.65 -11.77 -9.16
N THR A 141 -3.48 -12.68 -9.67
CA THR A 141 -3.02 -13.98 -10.18
C THR A 141 -2.18 -13.78 -11.43
N TRP A 142 -2.69 -13.02 -12.41
CA TRP A 142 -2.00 -12.79 -13.67
C TRP A 142 -0.74 -11.91 -13.54
N ALA A 143 -0.67 -11.05 -12.51
CA ALA A 143 0.51 -10.23 -12.28
C ALA A 143 1.81 -11.03 -12.01
N ARG A 144 1.70 -12.32 -11.67
CA ARG A 144 2.84 -13.22 -11.44
C ARG A 144 3.31 -13.95 -12.69
N GLU A 145 2.55 -13.87 -13.78
CA GLU A 145 2.82 -14.57 -15.02
C GLU A 145 3.52 -13.65 -16.01
N GLU A 146 4.55 -14.15 -16.69
CA GLU A 146 5.24 -13.43 -17.76
C GLU A 146 4.50 -13.60 -19.11
N CYS A 147 3.26 -13.13 -19.18
CA CYS A 147 2.44 -13.24 -20.39
C CYS A 147 1.73 -11.93 -20.77
N SER A 148 1.34 -11.81 -22.04
CA SER A 148 0.50 -10.70 -22.50
C SER A 148 -0.93 -10.83 -21.98
N ILE A 149 -1.49 -9.71 -21.50
CA ILE A 149 -2.81 -9.68 -20.85
C ILE A 149 -3.76 -8.82 -21.69
N HIS A 150 -4.95 -9.37 -21.98
CA HIS A 150 -6.02 -8.66 -22.67
C HIS A 150 -7.11 -8.23 -21.69
N LEU A 151 -7.36 -6.93 -21.58
CA LEU A 151 -8.42 -6.37 -20.74
C LEU A 151 -9.60 -5.93 -21.61
N SER A 152 -10.76 -6.55 -21.40
CA SER A 152 -11.99 -6.28 -22.14
C SER A 152 -13.08 -5.67 -21.26
N GLY A 153 -13.97 -4.89 -21.87
CA GLY A 153 -15.10 -4.25 -21.19
C GLY A 153 -15.56 -3.00 -21.92
N GLU A 154 -16.71 -2.45 -21.53
CA GLU A 154 -17.27 -1.24 -22.13
C GLU A 154 -16.40 0.00 -21.90
N THR A 155 -16.65 1.06 -22.66
CA THR A 155 -15.95 2.34 -22.49
C THR A 155 -16.25 2.91 -21.10
N GLY A 156 -15.20 3.34 -20.38
CA GLY A 156 -15.34 3.92 -19.04
C GLY A 156 -15.38 2.93 -17.88
N THR A 157 -15.26 1.62 -18.11
CA THR A 157 -15.28 0.61 -17.02
C THR A 157 -13.96 0.47 -16.23
N GLY A 158 -12.98 1.37 -16.46
CA GLY A 158 -11.73 1.38 -15.70
C GLY A 158 -10.64 0.40 -16.19
N LYS A 159 -10.66 -0.02 -17.46
CA LYS A 159 -9.62 -0.90 -18.04
C LYS A 159 -8.19 -0.34 -17.89
N GLU A 160 -8.02 0.96 -18.04
CA GLU A 160 -6.71 1.61 -17.85
C GLU A 160 -6.24 1.52 -16.39
N LEU A 161 -7.15 1.72 -15.43
CA LEU A 161 -6.87 1.57 -14.00
C LEU A 161 -6.51 0.12 -13.67
N ALA A 162 -7.15 -0.86 -14.32
CA ALA A 162 -6.80 -2.27 -14.17
C ALA A 162 -5.40 -2.59 -14.72
N ALA A 163 -5.01 -1.99 -15.85
CA ALA A 163 -3.65 -2.14 -16.41
C ALA A 163 -2.58 -1.50 -15.49
N GLN A 164 -2.85 -0.30 -14.97
CA GLN A 164 -1.96 0.37 -14.02
C GLN A 164 -1.82 -0.44 -12.72
N TYR A 165 -2.93 -1.02 -12.25
CA TYR A 165 -2.94 -1.90 -11.09
C TYR A 165 -2.05 -3.12 -11.30
N LEU A 166 -2.23 -3.81 -12.43
CA LEU A 166 -1.44 -4.98 -12.77
C LEU A 166 0.06 -4.64 -12.89
N HIS A 167 0.40 -3.57 -13.60
CA HIS A 167 1.79 -3.13 -13.77
C HIS A 167 2.48 -2.85 -12.44
N ARG A 168 1.80 -2.21 -11.48
CA ARG A 168 2.39 -1.93 -10.16
C ARG A 168 2.62 -3.20 -9.34
N LEU A 169 1.78 -4.21 -9.49
CA LEU A 169 2.01 -5.50 -8.86
C LEU A 169 3.24 -6.21 -9.43
N THR A 170 3.43 -6.14 -10.75
CA THR A 170 4.52 -6.86 -11.43
C THR A 170 5.84 -6.08 -11.40
N PHE A 171 5.81 -4.77 -11.59
CA PHE A 171 6.99 -3.91 -11.76
C PHE A 171 6.85 -2.55 -11.05
N PRO A 172 6.85 -2.51 -9.70
CA PRO A 172 6.58 -1.29 -8.92
C PRO A 172 7.56 -0.13 -9.18
N HIS A 173 8.77 -0.43 -9.65
CA HIS A 173 9.82 0.57 -9.91
C HIS A 173 10.04 0.87 -11.40
N ARG A 174 9.24 0.29 -12.30
CA ARG A 174 9.35 0.55 -13.74
C ARG A 174 8.28 1.52 -14.18
N ASN A 175 8.60 2.33 -15.19
CA ASN A 175 7.61 3.19 -15.83
C ASN A 175 6.63 2.33 -16.64
N ILE A 176 5.35 2.73 -16.63
CA ILE A 176 4.33 2.21 -17.54
C ILE A 176 4.18 3.18 -18.70
N VAL A 177 4.11 2.65 -19.92
CA VAL A 177 3.84 3.44 -21.13
C VAL A 177 2.45 3.06 -21.62
N SER A 178 1.52 4.02 -21.59
CA SER A 178 0.17 3.87 -22.14
C SER A 178 0.17 4.44 -23.55
N VAL A 179 -0.26 3.63 -24.52
CA VAL A 179 -0.43 4.06 -25.91
C VAL A 179 -1.89 3.87 -26.30
N ASN A 180 -2.56 4.97 -26.63
CA ASN A 180 -3.92 4.91 -27.14
C ASN A 180 -3.92 4.68 -28.65
N CYS A 181 -4.15 3.43 -29.06
CA CYS A 181 -4.13 3.03 -30.47
C CYS A 181 -5.23 3.69 -31.32
N SER A 182 -6.33 4.20 -30.74
CA SER A 182 -7.38 4.88 -31.53
C SER A 182 -6.95 6.25 -32.05
N LEU A 183 -5.87 6.82 -31.50
CA LEU A 183 -5.29 8.10 -31.91
C LEU A 183 -4.07 7.94 -32.82
N LEU A 184 -3.64 6.70 -33.09
CA LEU A 184 -2.52 6.42 -33.99
C LEU A 184 -3.03 6.38 -35.43
N ASN A 185 -2.45 7.19 -36.31
CA ASN A 185 -2.58 7.01 -37.75
C ASN A 185 -1.49 6.04 -38.25
N ASP A 186 -1.74 5.33 -39.36
CA ASP A 186 -0.85 4.26 -39.84
C ASP A 186 0.60 4.71 -40.07
N THR A 187 0.80 5.97 -40.44
CA THR A 187 2.11 6.54 -40.76
C THR A 187 2.90 7.04 -39.55
N LEU A 188 2.27 7.73 -38.57
CA LEU A 188 2.96 8.20 -37.37
C LEU A 188 3.03 7.12 -36.28
N GLY A 189 2.08 6.19 -36.26
CA GLY A 189 2.02 5.13 -35.25
C GLY A 189 3.26 4.23 -35.25
N ASN A 190 3.70 3.80 -36.43
CA ASN A 190 4.92 3.01 -36.56
C ASN A 190 6.16 3.77 -36.09
N SER A 191 6.23 5.07 -36.41
CA SER A 191 7.33 5.95 -36.03
C SER A 191 7.41 6.18 -34.52
N MET A 192 6.26 6.25 -33.82
CA MET A 192 6.23 6.40 -32.35
C MET A 192 6.52 5.09 -31.60
N LEU A 193 6.04 3.96 -32.12
CA LEU A 193 6.18 2.66 -31.44
C LEU A 193 7.57 2.04 -31.63
N PHE A 194 8.16 2.21 -32.81
CA PHE A 194 9.41 1.55 -33.18
C PHE A 194 10.57 2.52 -33.45
N GLY A 195 10.29 3.83 -33.46
CA GLY A 195 11.23 4.83 -33.97
C GLY A 195 11.26 4.84 -35.50
N TYR A 196 12.05 5.76 -36.06
CA TYR A 196 12.27 5.85 -37.50
C TYR A 196 13.73 6.25 -37.79
N ALA A 197 14.27 5.77 -38.90
CA ALA A 197 15.59 6.20 -39.36
C ALA A 197 15.51 7.58 -40.04
N LYS A 198 16.59 8.36 -39.98
CA LYS A 198 16.70 9.64 -40.69
C LYS A 198 16.42 9.41 -42.18
N GLY A 199 15.45 10.15 -42.74
CA GLY A 199 15.03 9.99 -44.13
C GLY A 199 14.02 8.87 -44.42
N ALA A 200 13.45 8.21 -43.39
CA ALA A 200 12.39 7.22 -43.57
C ALA A 200 11.08 7.82 -44.16
N PHE A 201 10.90 9.13 -44.06
CA PHE A 201 9.85 9.91 -44.74
C PHE A 201 10.35 11.34 -45.00
N THR A 202 9.62 12.12 -45.81
CA THR A 202 10.03 13.44 -46.32
C THR A 202 10.38 14.48 -45.25
N ASP A 203 9.84 14.34 -44.04
CA ASP A 203 10.13 15.19 -42.87
C ASP A 203 10.95 14.50 -41.76
N GLY A 204 11.52 13.31 -42.01
CA GLY A 204 12.27 12.52 -41.02
C GLY A 204 13.64 13.11 -40.67
N ARG A 205 13.67 14.27 -40.03
CA ARG A 205 14.88 14.88 -39.44
C ARG A 205 15.01 14.40 -37.99
N SER A 206 16.04 13.60 -37.73
CA SER A 206 16.43 13.18 -36.38
C SER A 206 17.00 14.37 -35.59
N GLU A 207 16.47 14.65 -34.39
CA GLU A 207 17.22 15.28 -33.29
C GLU A 207 17.97 14.21 -32.48
#